data_AF-A0A822CUU3-F1
#
_entry.id   AF-A0A822CUU3-F1
#
_cell.length_a   1.000
_cell.length_b   1.000
_cell.length_c   1.000
_cell.angle_alpha   90.00
_cell.angle_beta   90.00
_cell.angle_gamma   90.00
#
_symmetry.space_group_name_H-M   'P 1'
#
loop_
_entity.id
_entity.type
_entity.pdbx_description
1 polymer ?
#
loop_
_entity_poly.entity_id
_entity_poly.type
_entity_poly.pdbx_seq_one_letter_code
_entity_poly.pdbx_strand_id
1 'polypeptide(L)'
;IFIASILSATLSTYSSGVNSIATVIIEDIYKRLSSKCSMSNEHQLMFSKFLSAVIGCLTIFMAFVVSYMKSNIITIIIQIFGAFAAPILGLYLLGLFSSRVKSRSALVAFFLCLIFQIFMLFGAILITKPVNKQGGRLATSLDGCIPPINITRSEIIYTSSNIFVSLFSISPLWFIFNGTMLTIIFGLIFSFILDAKDSKIIDPLLLVSRYDIFPCLSSLTKNTVKRIVIQKHNTISNNDNIIEQESMI
;
A
#
# COMPACT_ATOMS: atom_id res chain seq x y z
N ILE A 1 -19.10 -31.80 -3.91
CA ILE A 1 -17.93 -31.49 -3.05
C ILE A 1 -17.07 -30.35 -3.61
N PHE A 2 -16.56 -30.39 -4.86
CA PHE A 2 -15.67 -29.36 -5.41
C PHE A 2 -16.25 -27.93 -5.41
N ILE A 3 -17.49 -27.75 -5.88
CA ILE A 3 -18.16 -26.44 -5.87
C ILE A 3 -18.41 -25.95 -4.43
N ALA A 4 -18.80 -26.85 -3.53
CA ALA A 4 -18.97 -26.51 -2.11
C ALA A 4 -17.64 -26.09 -1.47
N SER A 5 -16.53 -26.76 -1.82
CA SER A 5 -15.19 -26.43 -1.33
C SER A 5 -14.71 -25.07 -1.82
N ILE A 6 -14.87 -24.75 -3.11
CA ILE A 6 -14.44 -23.44 -3.63
C ILE A 6 -15.30 -22.30 -3.08
N LEU A 7 -16.62 -22.50 -2.97
CA LEU A 7 -17.52 -21.52 -2.36
C LEU A 7 -17.15 -21.28 -0.89
N SER A 8 -16.93 -22.35 -0.12
CA SER A 8 -16.51 -22.23 1.28
C SER A 8 -15.18 -21.48 1.43
N ALA A 9 -14.19 -21.78 0.58
CA ALA A 9 -12.91 -21.08 0.55
C ALA A 9 -13.07 -19.58 0.22
N THR A 10 -13.87 -19.24 -0.80
CA THR A 10 -14.14 -17.85 -1.17
C THR A 10 -14.91 -17.10 -0.08
N LEU A 11 -15.95 -17.71 0.50
CA LEU A 11 -16.74 -17.10 1.56
C LEU A 11 -15.92 -16.87 2.85
N SER A 12 -14.96 -17.74 3.15
CA SER A 12 -14.05 -17.57 4.31
C SER A 12 -13.14 -16.34 4.15
N THR A 13 -12.50 -16.20 2.99
CA THR A 13 -11.68 -15.01 2.68
C THR A 13 -12.54 -13.75 2.63
N TYR A 14 -13.74 -13.84 2.06
CA TYR A 14 -14.67 -12.72 1.99
C TYR A 14 -15.12 -12.26 3.38
N SER A 15 -15.52 -13.19 4.24
CA SER A 15 -15.98 -12.90 5.61
C SER A 15 -14.88 -12.25 6.46
N SER A 16 -13.67 -12.80 6.42
CA SER A 16 -12.52 -12.23 7.13
C SER A 16 -12.16 -10.82 6.63
N GLY A 17 -12.25 -10.57 5.32
CA GLY A 17 -12.06 -9.24 4.73
C GLY A 17 -13.10 -8.22 5.21
N VAL A 18 -14.38 -8.55 5.13
CA VAL A 18 -15.48 -7.67 5.58
C VAL A 18 -15.38 -7.39 7.08
N ASN A 19 -15.10 -8.40 7.89
CA ASN A 19 -14.92 -8.24 9.33
C ASN A 19 -13.72 -7.33 9.68
N SER A 20 -12.63 -7.43 8.92
CA SER A 20 -11.45 -6.58 9.10
C SER A 20 -11.77 -5.12 8.75
N ILE A 21 -12.44 -4.87 7.61
CA ILE A 21 -12.86 -3.53 7.20
C ILE A 21 -13.82 -2.92 8.24
N ALA A 22 -14.77 -3.71 8.74
CA ALA A 22 -15.71 -3.24 9.76
C ALA A 22 -14.99 -2.84 11.07
N THR A 23 -14.01 -3.65 11.48
CA THR A 23 -13.17 -3.35 12.64
C THR A 23 -12.34 -2.08 12.42
N VAL A 24 -11.67 -1.96 11.27
CA VAL A 24 -10.87 -0.76 10.93
C VAL A 24 -11.74 0.50 10.93
N ILE A 25 -12.96 0.47 10.39
CA ILE A 25 -13.85 1.63 10.40
C ILE A 25 -14.27 2.01 11.83
N ILE A 26 -14.55 1.03 12.69
CA ILE A 26 -14.91 1.29 14.09
C ILE A 26 -13.71 1.89 14.85
N GLU A 27 -12.53 1.29 14.72
CA GLU A 27 -11.33 1.73 15.44
C GLU A 27 -10.80 3.08 14.91
N ASP A 28 -10.66 3.25 13.60
CA ASP A 28 -9.99 4.41 13.00
C ASP A 28 -10.90 5.62 12.84
N ILE A 29 -12.17 5.41 12.46
CA ILE A 29 -13.11 6.50 12.19
C ILE A 29 -13.99 6.75 13.41
N TYR A 30 -14.68 5.72 13.88
CA TYR A 30 -15.73 5.90 14.87
C TYR A 30 -15.16 6.27 16.25
N LYS A 31 -14.18 5.52 16.78
CA LYS A 31 -13.57 5.85 18.09
C LYS A 31 -12.81 7.17 18.06
N ARG A 32 -12.17 7.51 16.95
CA ARG A 32 -11.46 8.79 16.77
C ARG A 32 -12.43 9.98 16.71
N LEU A 33 -13.58 9.82 16.04
CA LEU A 33 -14.59 10.87 15.89
C LEU A 33 -15.49 11.01 17.12
N SER A 34 -15.80 9.90 17.79
CA SER A 34 -16.62 9.83 19.01
C SER A 34 -15.74 9.84 20.27
N SER A 35 -14.72 10.69 20.32
CA SER A 35 -13.81 10.80 21.48
C SER A 35 -14.51 11.20 22.80
N LYS A 36 -15.82 11.47 22.77
CA LYS A 36 -16.64 11.89 23.90
C LYS A 36 -17.75 10.92 24.30
N CYS A 37 -18.03 9.86 23.54
CA CYS A 37 -19.09 8.91 23.85
C CYS A 37 -18.54 7.48 23.86
N SER A 38 -18.38 6.92 25.06
CA SER A 38 -18.09 5.49 25.23
C SER A 38 -19.33 4.70 24.81
N MET A 39 -19.29 4.12 23.61
CA MET A 39 -20.38 3.28 23.12
C MET A 39 -20.34 1.91 23.80
N SER A 40 -21.50 1.46 24.28
CA SER A 40 -21.71 0.08 24.73
C SER A 40 -21.31 -0.92 23.63
N ASN A 41 -20.71 -2.05 24.03
CA ASN A 41 -20.25 -3.11 23.14
C ASN A 41 -21.35 -3.61 22.18
N GLU A 42 -22.61 -3.55 22.61
CA GLU A 42 -23.77 -3.94 21.78
C GLU A 42 -23.97 -3.02 20.57
N HIS A 43 -23.77 -1.71 20.74
CA HIS A 43 -23.93 -0.75 19.65
C HIS A 43 -22.81 -0.89 18.60
N GLN A 44 -21.58 -1.18 19.04
CA GLN A 44 -20.46 -1.46 18.15
C GLN A 44 -20.72 -2.73 17.31
N LEU A 45 -21.30 -3.77 17.93
CA LEU A 45 -21.67 -5.00 17.23
C LEU A 45 -22.79 -4.77 16.22
N MET A 46 -23.84 -4.01 16.58
CA MET A 46 -24.91 -3.68 15.64
C MET A 46 -24.40 -2.85 14.46
N PHE A 47 -23.51 -1.90 14.71
CA PHE A 47 -22.88 -1.09 13.66
C PHE A 47 -22.01 -1.94 12.73
N SER A 48 -21.21 -2.86 13.28
CA SER A 48 -20.40 -3.81 12.49
C SER A 48 -21.27 -4.71 11.59
N LYS A 49 -22.39 -5.20 12.12
CA LYS A 49 -23.37 -5.98 11.33
C LYS A 49 -23.99 -5.16 10.19
N PHE A 50 -24.38 -3.91 10.47
CA PHE A 50 -24.92 -3.00 9.46
C PHE A 50 -23.89 -2.72 8.36
N LEU A 51 -22.67 -2.40 8.74
CA LEU A 51 -21.57 -2.14 7.81
C LEU A 51 -21.24 -3.36 6.93
N SER A 52 -21.26 -4.55 7.53
CA SER A 52 -21.09 -5.82 6.81
C SER A 52 -22.19 -6.04 5.76
N ALA A 53 -23.44 -5.71 6.08
CA ALA A 53 -24.55 -5.78 5.15
C ALA A 53 -24.39 -4.79 3.98
N VAL A 54 -23.97 -3.55 4.27
CA VAL A 54 -23.71 -2.52 3.24
C VAL A 54 -22.59 -2.96 2.29
N ILE A 55 -21.48 -3.49 2.80
CA ILE A 55 -20.37 -3.99 1.98
C ILE A 55 -20.83 -5.18 1.13
N GLY A 56 -21.68 -6.05 1.67
CA GLY A 56 -22.35 -7.13 0.94
C GLY A 56 -23.15 -6.62 -0.27
N CYS A 57 -24.05 -5.65 -0.05
CA CYS A 57 -24.83 -5.04 -1.11
C CYS A 57 -23.95 -4.36 -2.17
N LEU A 58 -22.91 -3.63 -1.75
CA LEU A 58 -21.97 -2.97 -2.66
C LEU A 58 -21.20 -3.99 -3.52
N THR A 59 -20.83 -5.13 -2.95
CA THR A 59 -20.14 -6.21 -3.68
C THR A 59 -21.06 -6.83 -4.74
N ILE A 60 -22.33 -7.08 -4.41
CA ILE A 60 -23.33 -7.57 -5.37
C ILE A 60 -23.51 -6.55 -6.51
N PHE A 61 -23.62 -5.27 -6.18
CA PHE A 61 -23.72 -4.21 -7.17
C PHE A 61 -22.49 -4.18 -8.10
N MET A 62 -21.27 -4.26 -7.54
CA MET A 62 -20.04 -4.31 -8.34
C MET A 62 -19.95 -5.57 -9.20
N ALA A 63 -20.46 -6.72 -8.75
CA ALA A 63 -20.49 -7.94 -9.56
C ALA A 63 -21.33 -7.76 -10.84
N PHE A 64 -22.45 -7.04 -10.77
CA PHE A 64 -23.22 -6.66 -11.95
C PHE A 64 -22.42 -5.73 -12.88
N VAL A 65 -21.77 -4.70 -12.34
CA VAL A 65 -20.93 -3.78 -13.14
C VAL A 65 -19.83 -4.53 -13.88
N VAL A 66 -19.14 -5.44 -13.20
CA VAL A 66 -18.04 -6.22 -13.79
C VAL A 66 -18.55 -7.18 -14.87
N SER A 67 -19.78 -7.68 -14.77
CA SER A 67 -20.40 -8.52 -15.78
C SER A 67 -20.55 -7.83 -17.15
N TYR A 68 -20.58 -6.49 -17.18
CA TYR A 68 -20.58 -5.70 -18.43
C TYR A 68 -19.17 -5.42 -18.97
N MET A 69 -18.12 -5.68 -18.21
CA MET A 69 -16.74 -5.48 -18.66
C MET A 69 -16.27 -6.65 -19.52
N LYS A 70 -15.79 -6.36 -20.74
CA LYS A 70 -15.26 -7.37 -21.69
C LYS A 70 -13.78 -7.74 -21.46
N SER A 71 -13.17 -7.24 -20.39
CA SER A 71 -11.75 -7.42 -20.10
C SER A 71 -11.50 -8.55 -19.09
N ASN A 72 -10.26 -9.04 -19.00
CA ASN A 72 -9.89 -10.10 -18.08
C ASN A 72 -9.99 -9.62 -16.62
N ILE A 73 -10.94 -10.15 -15.87
CA ILE A 73 -11.22 -9.79 -14.47
C ILE A 73 -10.00 -9.99 -13.56
N ILE A 74 -9.23 -11.05 -13.77
CA ILE A 74 -8.05 -11.36 -12.94
C ILE A 74 -6.99 -10.29 -13.15
N THR A 75 -6.80 -9.86 -14.39
CA THR A 75 -5.87 -8.77 -14.73
C THR A 75 -6.26 -7.47 -14.03
N ILE A 76 -7.54 -7.11 -14.07
CA ILE A 76 -8.05 -5.90 -13.43
C ILE A 76 -7.83 -5.94 -11.91
N ILE A 77 -8.16 -7.06 -11.26
CA ILE A 77 -7.99 -7.21 -9.81
C ILE A 77 -6.51 -7.05 -9.41
N ILE A 78 -5.59 -7.67 -10.15
CA ILE A 78 -4.14 -7.55 -9.87
C ILE A 78 -3.67 -6.10 -10.05
N GLN A 79 -4.16 -5.39 -11.07
CA GLN A 79 -3.79 -3.99 -11.30
C GLN A 79 -4.31 -3.06 -10.21
N ILE A 80 -5.59 -3.20 -9.82
CA ILE A 80 -6.20 -2.39 -8.76
C ILE A 80 -5.50 -2.67 -7.43
N PHE A 81 -5.37 -3.95 -7.05
CA PHE A 81 -4.70 -4.32 -5.81
C PHE A 81 -3.25 -3.82 -5.80
N GLY A 82 -2.53 -3.99 -6.91
CA GLY A 82 -1.17 -3.49 -7.05
C GLY A 82 -1.09 -1.97 -6.94
N ALA A 83 -2.06 -1.24 -7.48
CA ALA A 83 -2.08 0.21 -7.46
C ALA A 83 -2.18 0.80 -6.03
N PHE A 84 -2.97 0.17 -5.16
CA PHE A 84 -3.10 0.59 -3.76
C PHE A 84 -2.02 -0.02 -2.87
N ALA A 85 -1.64 -1.28 -3.11
CA ALA A 85 -0.62 -1.96 -2.31
C ALA A 85 0.78 -1.36 -2.51
N ALA A 86 1.11 -0.86 -3.71
CA ALA A 86 2.45 -0.37 -4.01
C ALA A 86 2.86 0.87 -3.18
N PRO A 87 2.04 1.93 -3.08
CA PRO A 87 2.40 3.09 -2.26
C PRO A 87 2.43 2.76 -0.76
N ILE A 88 1.53 1.90 -0.28
CA ILE A 88 1.50 1.47 1.13
C ILE A 88 2.76 0.67 1.47
N LEU A 89 3.13 -0.29 0.63
CA LEU A 89 4.34 -1.08 0.79
C LEU A 89 5.59 -0.20 0.68
N GLY A 90 5.62 0.72 -0.29
CA GLY A 90 6.73 1.67 -0.44
C GLY A 90 6.91 2.56 0.79
N LEU A 91 5.82 3.07 1.36
CA LEU A 91 5.83 3.87 2.58
C LEU A 91 6.33 3.06 3.80
N TYR A 92 5.88 1.82 3.92
CA TYR A 92 6.33 0.90 4.97
C TYR A 92 7.82 0.60 4.86
N LEU A 93 8.31 0.26 3.66
CA LEU A 93 9.73 0.04 3.41
C LEU A 93 10.56 1.31 3.65
N LEU A 94 10.05 2.46 3.25
CA LEU A 94 10.71 3.74 3.50
C LEU A 94 10.83 4.03 4.99
N GLY A 95 9.80 3.75 5.78
CA GLY A 95 9.83 3.88 7.25
C GLY A 95 10.77 2.89 7.92
N LEU A 96 10.85 1.64 7.43
CA LEU A 96 11.77 0.63 7.95
C LEU A 96 13.24 0.93 7.62
N PHE A 97 13.52 1.33 6.38
CA PHE A 97 14.90 1.55 5.93
C PHE A 97 15.39 2.95 6.21
N SER A 98 14.55 3.98 6.24
CA SER A 98 14.99 5.38 6.38
C SER A 98 14.52 6.02 7.68
N SER A 99 15.44 6.16 8.63
CA SER A 99 15.22 6.89 9.89
C SER A 99 15.15 8.41 9.72
N ARG A 100 15.41 8.94 8.52
CA ARG A 100 15.47 10.39 8.24
C ARG A 100 14.18 10.98 7.70
N VAL A 101 13.26 10.13 7.24
CA VAL A 101 12.02 10.56 6.57
C VAL A 101 10.97 10.93 7.61
N LYS A 102 10.43 12.14 7.52
CA LYS A 102 9.34 12.61 8.40
C LYS A 102 7.97 12.27 7.83
N SER A 103 6.94 12.37 8.67
CA SER A 103 5.55 12.11 8.27
C SER A 103 5.06 13.03 7.13
N ARG A 104 5.50 14.29 7.08
CA ARG A 104 5.10 15.25 6.04
C ARG A 104 5.59 14.83 4.65
N SER A 105 6.89 14.55 4.50
CA SER A 105 7.48 14.12 3.23
C SER A 105 6.94 12.75 2.79
N ALA A 106 6.73 11.85 3.74
CA ALA A 106 6.13 10.53 3.51
C ALA A 106 4.69 10.62 2.97
N LEU A 107 3.85 11.50 3.53
CA LEU A 107 2.48 11.72 3.05
C LEU A 107 2.44 12.32 1.64
N VAL A 108 3.29 13.31 1.36
CA VAL A 108 3.36 13.92 0.02
C VAL A 108 3.79 12.90 -1.03
N ALA A 109 4.80 12.09 -0.74
CA ALA A 109 5.25 11.02 -1.63
C ALA A 109 4.17 9.96 -1.88
N PHE A 110 3.43 9.57 -0.83
CA PHE A 110 2.31 8.63 -0.93
C PHE A 110 1.24 9.13 -1.89
N PHE A 111 0.76 10.37 -1.73
CA PHE A 111 -0.30 10.92 -2.59
C PHE A 111 0.17 11.11 -4.04
N LEU A 112 1.39 11.59 -4.27
CA LEU A 112 1.95 11.75 -5.62
C LEU A 112 2.09 10.40 -6.33
N CYS A 113 2.58 9.38 -5.64
CA CYS A 113 2.67 8.04 -6.21
C CYS A 113 1.29 7.44 -6.47
N LEU A 114 0.33 7.65 -5.57
CA LEU A 114 -1.04 7.16 -5.73
C LEU A 114 -1.72 7.80 -6.95
N ILE A 115 -1.57 9.10 -7.15
CA ILE A 115 -2.09 9.81 -8.34
C ILE A 115 -1.47 9.25 -9.61
N PHE A 116 -0.15 9.07 -9.63
CA PHE A 116 0.55 8.48 -10.78
C PHE A 116 0.06 7.07 -11.09
N GLN A 117 -0.15 6.26 -10.05
CA GLN A 117 -0.57 4.88 -10.20
C GLN A 117 -2.04 4.75 -10.66
N ILE A 118 -2.91 5.66 -10.22
CA ILE A 118 -4.28 5.80 -10.75
C ILE A 118 -4.26 6.22 -12.21
N PHE A 119 -3.39 7.17 -12.59
CA PHE A 119 -3.24 7.58 -13.99
C PHE A 119 -2.81 6.40 -14.88
N MET A 120 -1.83 5.61 -14.42
CA MET A 120 -1.39 4.38 -15.10
C MET A 120 -2.50 3.33 -15.19
N LEU A 121 -3.29 3.16 -14.13
CA LEU A 121 -4.44 2.25 -14.09
C LEU A 121 -5.52 2.66 -15.09
N PHE A 122 -5.86 3.94 -15.13
CA PHE A 122 -6.85 4.49 -16.06
C PHE A 122 -6.42 4.34 -17.52
N GLY A 123 -5.14 4.64 -17.80
CA GLY A 123 -4.56 4.43 -19.13
C GLY A 123 -4.55 2.95 -19.53
N ALA A 124 -4.21 2.04 -18.61
CA ALA A 124 -4.28 0.61 -18.86
C ALA A 124 -5.71 0.15 -19.18
N ILE A 125 -6.72 0.56 -18.41
CA ILE A 125 -8.11 0.10 -18.61
C ILE A 125 -8.74 0.70 -19.89
N LEU A 126 -8.46 1.96 -20.22
CA LEU A 126 -9.13 2.65 -21.33
C LEU A 126 -8.40 2.56 -22.68
N ILE A 127 -7.08 2.58 -22.67
CA ILE A 127 -6.26 2.68 -23.89
C ILE A 127 -5.86 1.29 -24.37
N THR A 128 -5.53 0.38 -23.45
CA THR A 128 -5.34 -1.02 -23.81
C THR A 128 -6.72 -1.65 -23.98
N LYS A 129 -7.25 -1.57 -25.22
CA LYS A 129 -8.38 -2.41 -25.61
C LYS A 129 -8.03 -3.83 -25.22
N PRO A 130 -8.97 -4.62 -24.67
CA PRO A 130 -8.71 -6.03 -24.45
C PRO A 130 -8.37 -6.59 -25.83
N VAL A 131 -7.09 -6.85 -26.07
CA VAL A 131 -6.71 -7.80 -27.10
C VAL A 131 -7.55 -9.00 -26.76
N ASN A 132 -8.43 -9.39 -27.68
CA ASN A 132 -9.02 -10.71 -27.67
C ASN A 132 -7.82 -11.65 -27.62
N LYS A 133 -7.39 -12.01 -26.40
CA LYS A 133 -6.56 -13.18 -26.14
C LYS A 133 -7.47 -14.40 -26.31
N GLN A 134 -8.27 -14.43 -27.38
CA GLN A 134 -8.62 -15.67 -28.04
C GLN A 134 -7.31 -16.18 -28.62
N GLY A 135 -6.53 -16.85 -27.77
CA GLY A 135 -5.44 -17.72 -28.15
C GLY A 135 -4.58 -17.22 -29.30
N GLY A 136 -3.99 -16.02 -29.20
CA GLY A 136 -2.76 -15.72 -29.90
C GLY A 136 -1.69 -16.65 -29.33
N ARG A 137 -1.72 -17.93 -29.75
CA ARG A 137 -0.65 -18.89 -29.52
C ARG A 137 0.62 -18.18 -29.98
N LEU A 138 1.67 -18.18 -29.15
CA LEU A 138 2.99 -17.85 -29.66
C LEU A 138 3.18 -18.72 -30.91
N ALA A 139 3.67 -18.13 -32.01
CA ALA A 139 3.92 -18.87 -33.23
C ALA A 139 4.81 -20.07 -32.89
N THR A 140 4.21 -21.23 -32.74
CA THR A 140 4.93 -22.49 -32.60
C THR A 140 5.69 -22.63 -33.90
N SER A 141 7.02 -22.76 -33.82
CA SER A 141 7.82 -23.00 -35.01
C SER A 141 7.23 -24.19 -35.76
N LEU A 142 6.90 -23.98 -37.03
CA LEU A 142 6.42 -25.01 -37.95
C LEU A 142 7.58 -25.63 -38.74
N ASP A 143 8.83 -25.47 -38.28
CA ASP A 143 9.98 -26.12 -38.91
C ASP A 143 9.72 -27.64 -38.99
N GLY A 144 9.44 -28.12 -40.20
CA GLY A 144 9.16 -29.52 -40.51
C GLY A 144 7.69 -29.92 -40.70
N CYS A 145 6.71 -29.02 -40.58
CA CYS A 145 5.29 -29.35 -40.82
C CYS A 145 4.83 -28.92 -42.22
N ILE A 146 4.20 -29.83 -42.97
CA ILE A 146 3.50 -29.52 -44.22
C ILE A 146 2.09 -28.99 -43.86
N PRO A 147 1.77 -27.70 -44.00
CA PRO A 147 0.45 -27.21 -43.60
C PRO A 147 -0.62 -27.67 -44.60
N PRO A 148 -1.80 -28.16 -44.14
CA PRO A 148 -2.95 -28.26 -45.01
C PRO A 148 -3.40 -26.85 -45.41
N ILE A 149 -3.70 -26.70 -46.70
CA ILE A 149 -4.05 -25.45 -47.37
C ILE A 149 -5.42 -24.98 -46.87
N ASN A 150 -5.42 -24.20 -45.78
CA ASN A 150 -6.45 -23.22 -45.42
C ASN A 150 -5.96 -22.43 -44.20
N ILE A 151 -5.12 -21.44 -44.47
CA ILE A 151 -4.55 -20.57 -43.44
C ILE A 151 -5.61 -19.52 -43.09
N THR A 152 -6.23 -19.63 -41.93
CA THR A 152 -6.87 -18.48 -41.28
C THR A 152 -5.78 -17.47 -40.94
N ARG A 153 -5.61 -16.45 -41.79
CA ARG A 153 -4.81 -15.27 -41.46
C ARG A 153 -5.44 -14.62 -40.24
N SER A 154 -4.84 -14.81 -39.07
CA SER A 154 -5.07 -13.92 -37.93
C SER A 154 -4.56 -12.54 -38.35
N GLU A 155 -5.47 -11.60 -38.56
CA GLU A 155 -5.11 -10.20 -38.76
C GLU A 155 -4.35 -9.71 -37.52
N ILE A 156 -3.05 -9.50 -37.68
CA ILE A 156 -2.26 -8.74 -36.72
C ILE A 156 -2.74 -7.29 -36.85
N ILE A 157 -3.68 -6.89 -35.99
CA ILE A 157 -3.97 -5.47 -35.79
C ILE A 157 -2.73 -4.89 -35.12
N TYR A 158 -1.87 -4.25 -35.90
CA TYR A 158 -0.79 -3.41 -35.40
C TYR A 158 -1.42 -2.27 -34.62
N THR A 159 -1.56 -2.46 -33.31
CA THR A 159 -1.90 -1.38 -32.40
C THR A 159 -0.80 -0.34 -32.59
N SER A 160 -1.18 0.84 -33.10
CA SER A 160 -0.30 1.97 -33.41
C SER A 160 0.88 2.06 -32.45
N SER A 161 2.09 2.18 -33.00
CA SER A 161 3.38 2.36 -32.31
C SER A 161 3.51 3.70 -31.57
N ASN A 162 2.46 4.09 -30.86
CA ASN A 162 2.47 5.25 -29.99
C ASN A 162 3.12 4.82 -28.67
N ILE A 163 4.18 5.51 -28.28
CA ILE A 163 4.95 5.21 -27.06
C ILE A 163 4.05 5.11 -25.82
N PHE A 164 2.97 5.91 -25.80
CA PHE A 164 1.94 5.88 -24.77
C PHE A 164 1.21 4.54 -24.68
N VAL A 165 0.83 3.92 -25.81
CA VAL A 165 0.13 2.63 -25.80
C VAL A 165 1.05 1.51 -25.31
N SER A 166 2.34 1.58 -25.65
CA SER A 166 3.37 0.67 -25.15
C SER A 166 3.57 0.82 -23.64
N LEU A 167 3.58 2.06 -23.14
CA LEU A 167 3.75 2.39 -21.73
C LEU A 167 2.59 1.87 -20.85
N PHE A 168 1.36 1.88 -21.37
CA PHE A 168 0.19 1.31 -20.69
C PHE A 168 0.03 -0.22 -20.86
N SER A 169 0.78 -0.84 -21.77
CA SER A 169 0.75 -2.29 -22.02
C SER A 169 1.69 -3.09 -21.09
N ILE A 170 2.30 -2.43 -20.10
CA ILE A 170 3.15 -3.07 -19.09
C ILE A 170 2.39 -4.18 -18.34
N SER A 171 3.10 -5.27 -18.05
CA SER A 171 2.53 -6.40 -17.31
C SER A 171 1.96 -5.95 -15.96
N PRO A 172 0.74 -6.36 -15.58
CA PRO A 172 0.10 -6.02 -14.31
C PRO A 172 0.96 -6.26 -13.07
N LEU A 173 1.84 -7.25 -13.10
CA LEU A 173 2.73 -7.59 -11.99
C LEU A 173 3.78 -6.50 -11.73
N TRP A 174 4.20 -5.78 -12.76
CA TRP A 174 5.19 -4.72 -12.66
C TRP A 174 4.62 -3.43 -12.06
N PHE A 175 3.30 -3.29 -11.94
CA PHE A 175 2.67 -2.14 -11.29
C PHE A 175 3.13 -2.01 -9.84
N ILE A 176 3.26 -3.14 -9.13
CA ILE A 176 3.70 -3.15 -7.72
C ILE A 176 5.16 -2.68 -7.60
N PHE A 177 6.03 -3.20 -8.46
CA PHE A 177 7.45 -2.84 -8.44
C PHE A 177 7.67 -1.36 -8.79
N ASN A 178 7.04 -0.88 -9.86
CA ASN A 178 7.17 0.51 -10.28
C ASN A 178 6.59 1.47 -9.22
N GLY A 179 5.42 1.17 -8.66
CA GLY A 179 4.82 2.01 -7.61
C GLY A 179 5.63 2.05 -6.32
N THR A 180 6.19 0.91 -5.87
CA THR A 180 7.03 0.88 -4.66
C THR A 180 8.33 1.65 -4.86
N MET A 181 9.00 1.45 -6.00
CA MET A 181 10.22 2.19 -6.34
C MET A 181 9.96 3.69 -6.44
N LEU A 182 8.89 4.10 -7.12
CA LEU A 182 8.53 5.51 -7.25
C LEU A 182 8.22 6.14 -5.89
N THR A 183 7.51 5.43 -5.01
CA THR A 183 7.22 5.90 -3.64
C THR A 183 8.49 6.12 -2.84
N ILE A 184 9.47 5.20 -2.92
CA ILE A 184 10.76 5.33 -2.24
C ILE A 184 11.56 6.51 -2.79
N ILE A 185 11.63 6.64 -4.12
CA ILE A 185 12.35 7.73 -4.79
C ILE A 185 11.75 9.09 -4.40
N PHE A 186 10.43 9.26 -4.53
CA PHE A 186 9.76 10.48 -4.10
C PHE A 186 9.93 10.71 -2.60
N GLY A 187 9.78 9.68 -1.78
CA GLY A 187 9.96 9.79 -0.33
C GLY A 187 11.35 10.30 0.06
N LEU A 188 12.41 9.82 -0.60
CA LEU A 188 13.78 10.30 -0.37
C LEU A 188 13.97 11.73 -0.89
N ILE A 189 13.51 12.04 -2.11
CA ILE A 189 13.61 13.38 -2.70
C ILE A 189 12.90 14.42 -1.83
N PHE A 190 11.64 14.15 -1.47
CA PHE A 190 10.86 15.06 -0.62
C PHE A 190 11.40 15.12 0.80
N SER A 191 12.03 14.06 1.31
CA SER A 191 12.74 14.14 2.58
C SER A 191 13.93 15.10 2.51
N PHE A 192 14.73 15.07 1.45
CA PHE A 192 15.82 16.05 1.28
C PHE A 192 15.31 17.50 1.16
N ILE A 193 14.17 17.73 0.52
CA ILE A 193 13.63 19.09 0.29
C ILE A 193 12.90 19.61 1.53
N LEU A 194 11.94 18.85 2.05
CA LEU A 194 11.04 19.28 3.13
C LEU A 194 11.68 19.07 4.50
N ASP A 195 12.40 17.96 4.71
CA ASP A 195 12.92 17.62 6.04
C ASP A 195 14.23 18.35 6.36
N ALA A 196 14.95 18.86 5.35
CA ALA A 196 16.07 19.78 5.56
C ALA A 196 15.64 21.13 6.14
N LYS A 197 14.37 21.51 5.95
CA LYS A 197 13.83 22.79 6.40
C LYS A 197 13.25 22.74 7.82
N ASP A 198 12.85 21.56 8.31
CA ASP A 198 12.28 21.37 9.64
C ASP A 198 13.35 20.89 10.65
N SER A 199 13.84 21.75 11.54
CA SER A 199 14.72 21.36 12.66
C SER A 199 13.95 20.82 13.88
N LYS A 200 12.77 20.24 13.68
CA LYS A 200 11.94 19.74 14.77
C LYS A 200 12.53 18.42 15.31
N ILE A 201 12.97 18.44 16.56
CA ILE A 201 13.46 17.28 17.30
C ILE A 201 12.32 16.27 17.37
N ILE A 202 12.48 15.14 16.70
CA ILE A 202 11.54 14.01 16.76
C ILE A 202 11.91 13.23 18.02
N ASP A 203 10.93 12.94 18.89
CA ASP A 203 11.18 12.16 20.09
C ASP A 203 11.82 10.81 19.71
N PRO A 204 13.06 10.53 20.15
CA PRO A 204 13.79 9.32 19.78
C PRO A 204 13.12 8.03 20.31
N LEU A 205 12.06 8.15 21.11
CA LEU A 205 11.24 7.04 21.59
C LEU A 205 10.24 6.51 20.53
N LEU A 206 9.94 7.29 19.50
CA LEU A 206 9.05 6.93 18.38
C LEU A 206 9.79 6.43 17.13
N LEU A 207 11.11 6.59 17.09
CA LEU A 207 11.96 6.03 16.06
C LEU A 207 12.27 4.57 16.39
N VAL A 208 11.70 3.64 15.63
CA VAL A 208 12.22 2.27 15.59
C VAL A 208 13.61 2.35 14.98
N SER A 209 14.61 2.43 15.85
CA SER A 209 16.01 2.47 15.46
C SER A 209 16.36 1.14 14.80
N ARG A 210 17.15 1.17 13.72
CA ARG A 210 17.58 -0.01 12.95
C ARG A 210 18.17 -1.15 13.80
N TYR A 211 18.54 -0.87 15.05
CA TYR A 211 19.09 -1.81 16.02
C TYR A 211 18.05 -2.67 16.77
N ASP A 212 16.77 -2.30 16.78
CA ASP A 212 15.70 -3.11 17.40
C ASP A 212 15.22 -4.27 16.51
N ILE A 213 15.51 -4.22 15.20
CA ILE A 213 15.18 -5.28 14.22
C ILE A 213 16.06 -6.52 14.39
N PHE A 214 17.25 -6.40 15.01
CA PHE A 214 18.15 -7.52 15.28
C PHE A 214 18.20 -7.81 16.79
N PRO A 215 17.35 -8.70 17.32
CA PRO A 215 17.20 -8.93 18.77
C PRO A 215 18.50 -9.39 19.45
N CYS A 216 19.43 -9.99 18.71
CA CYS A 216 20.72 -10.47 19.21
C CYS A 216 21.65 -9.33 19.70
N LEU A 217 21.48 -8.09 19.20
CA LEU A 217 22.32 -6.93 19.57
C LEU A 217 21.65 -6.01 20.63
N SER A 218 20.42 -6.33 21.03
CA SER A 218 19.56 -5.45 21.84
C SER A 218 19.84 -5.46 23.35
N SER A 219 20.48 -6.52 23.87
CA SER A 219 20.72 -6.66 25.32
C SER A 219 21.87 -5.78 25.83
N LEU A 220 22.89 -5.54 25.02
CA LEU A 220 24.06 -4.71 25.35
C LEU A 220 23.77 -3.21 25.27
N THR A 221 22.85 -2.81 24.41
CA THR A 221 22.57 -1.39 24.11
C THR A 221 21.45 -0.81 24.95
N LYS A 222 20.44 -1.58 25.37
CA LYS A 222 19.41 -1.12 26.31
C LYS A 222 20.00 -0.62 27.64
N ASN A 223 21.02 -1.30 28.16
CA ASN A 223 21.71 -0.88 29.38
C ASN A 223 22.56 0.38 29.17
N THR A 224 23.18 0.53 28.00
CA THR A 224 24.03 1.69 27.68
C THR A 224 23.21 2.94 27.38
N VAL A 225 22.11 2.82 26.63
CA VAL A 225 21.20 3.94 26.33
C VAL A 225 20.46 4.38 27.59
N LYS A 226 20.00 3.46 28.44
CA LYS A 226 19.37 3.80 29.72
C LYS A 226 20.35 4.56 30.64
N ARG A 227 21.64 4.20 30.65
CA ARG A 227 22.68 4.96 31.38
C ARG A 227 22.90 6.36 30.81
N ILE A 228 22.96 6.51 29.48
CA ILE A 228 23.18 7.81 28.83
C ILE A 228 22.00 8.77 29.06
N VAL A 229 20.76 8.28 29.02
CA VAL A 229 19.56 9.09 29.28
C VAL A 229 19.49 9.54 30.75
N ILE A 230 19.80 8.65 31.70
CA ILE A 230 19.87 9.00 33.13
C ILE A 230 20.97 10.04 33.40
N GLN A 231 22.13 9.88 32.76
CA GLN A 231 23.27 10.78 32.95
C GLN A 231 23.00 12.19 32.38
N LYS A 232 22.27 12.28 31.25
CA LYS A 232 21.86 13.56 30.67
C LYS A 232 20.77 14.27 31.49
N HIS A 233 19.91 13.53 32.18
CA HIS A 233 18.89 14.12 33.05
C HIS A 233 19.50 14.69 34.35
N ASN A 234 20.55 14.04 34.89
CA ASN A 234 21.26 14.52 36.07
C ASN A 234 22.14 15.76 35.79
N THR A 235 22.72 15.89 34.59
CA THR A 235 23.51 17.09 34.25
C THR A 235 22.64 18.33 34.01
N ILE A 236 21.41 18.16 33.52
CA ILE A 236 20.46 19.27 33.36
C ILE A 236 19.98 19.75 34.74
N SER A 237 19.60 18.82 35.63
CA SER A 237 19.18 19.18 36.99
C SER A 237 20.28 19.84 37.82
N ASN A 238 21.56 19.48 37.62
CA ASN A 238 22.66 20.16 38.31
C ASN A 238 22.94 21.56 37.77
N ASN A 239 22.75 21.81 36.47
CA ASN A 239 22.92 23.14 35.91
C ASN A 239 21.81 24.10 36.34
N ASP A 240 20.57 23.62 36.47
CA ASP A 240 19.45 24.44 36.94
C ASP A 240 19.64 24.88 38.40
N ASN A 241 20.19 24.01 39.26
CA ASN A 241 20.50 24.34 40.66
C ASN A 241 21.65 25.36 40.81
N ILE A 242 22.62 25.37 39.88
CA ILE A 242 23.74 26.32 39.88
C ILE A 242 23.26 27.71 39.44
N ILE A 243 22.32 27.78 38.50
CA ILE A 243 21.74 29.04 38.01
C ILE A 243 20.84 29.69 39.07
N GLU A 244 20.09 28.90 39.86
CA GLU A 244 19.32 29.46 40.99
C GLU A 244 20.22 30.04 42.09
N GLN A 245 21.40 29.45 42.34
CA GLN A 245 22.34 29.97 43.34
C GLN A 245 23.07 31.26 42.93
N GLU A 246 23.38 31.45 41.64
CA GLU A 246 23.97 32.72 41.16
C GLU A 246 22.95 33.88 41.08
N SER A 247 21.65 33.59 41.08
CA SER A 247 20.59 34.62 41.05
C SER A 247 20.21 35.20 42.42
N MET A 248 20.78 34.66 43.50
CA MET A 248 20.51 35.04 44.89
C MET A 248 21.71 35.70 45.61
N ILE A 249 22.80 35.98 44.89
CA ILE A 249 23.96 36.77 45.34
C ILE A 249 23.93 38.12 44.64
#